data_AF-U5N5Q8-F1
#
_entry.id   AF-U5N5Q8-F1
#
_cell.length_a   1.000
_cell.length_b   1.000
_cell.length_c   1.000
_cell.angle_alpha   90.00
_cell.angle_beta   90.00
_cell.angle_gamma   90.00
#
_symmetry.space_group_name_H-M   'P 1'
#
loop_
_entity.id
_entity.type
_entity.pdbx_description
1 polymer ?
#
loop_
_entity_poly.entity_id
_entity_poly.type
_entity_poly.pdbx_seq_one_letter_code
_entity_poly.pdbx_strand_id
1 'polypeptide(L)'
;MAKKKQLVVMVSSTVYGIEELLERIYAILTRFGYEVWMSHKGTVPVISTKSAFDNCLHAVEQCDLFLSLITTHYGSGKEDASVLSITHQELLRAIDLNKPRWVLAHDQVVFARTLPAPLTPS
;
A
#
# COMPACT_ATOMS: atom_id res chain seq x y z
N MET A 1 33.04 2.26 -9.67
CA MET A 1 32.05 1.51 -8.85
C MET A 1 30.67 1.85 -9.36
N ALA A 2 29.86 0.88 -9.78
CA ALA A 2 28.49 1.14 -10.20
C ALA A 2 27.67 1.63 -9.00
N LYS A 3 27.01 2.78 -9.13
CA LYS A 3 26.12 3.33 -8.09
C LYS A 3 24.98 2.32 -7.91
N LYS A 4 24.89 1.67 -6.74
CA LYS A 4 23.76 0.76 -6.45
C LYS A 4 22.47 1.58 -6.60
N LYS A 5 21.55 1.10 -7.44
CA LYS A 5 20.24 1.73 -7.62
C LYS A 5 19.54 1.77 -6.25
N GLN A 6 19.12 2.96 -5.85
CA GLN A 6 18.28 3.12 -4.67
C GLN A 6 16.92 2.51 -4.99
N LEU A 7 16.46 1.57 -4.17
CA LEU A 7 15.17 0.92 -4.38
C LEU A 7 14.05 1.83 -3.88
N VAL A 8 12.97 1.91 -4.65
CA VAL A 8 11.79 2.70 -4.33
C VAL A 8 10.74 1.81 -3.66
N VAL A 9 10.32 2.17 -2.44
CA VAL A 9 9.26 1.51 -1.69
C VAL A 9 8.03 2.42 -1.65
N MET A 10 6.92 1.95 -2.22
CA MET A 10 5.62 2.61 -2.07
C MET A 10 4.93 2.08 -0.82
N VAL A 11 4.55 2.97 0.10
CA VAL A 11 3.79 2.64 1.31
C VAL A 11 2.36 3.14 1.15
N SER A 12 1.43 2.20 1.13
CA SER A 12 -0.01 2.43 0.97
C SER A 12 -0.75 2.11 2.27
N SER A 13 -1.55 3.05 2.78
CA SER A 13 -2.38 2.84 3.97
C SER A 13 -3.53 3.83 4.08
N THR A 14 -4.51 3.50 4.93
CA THR A 14 -5.44 4.48 5.50
C THR A 14 -4.72 5.27 6.61
N VAL A 15 -4.79 6.59 6.55
CA VAL A 15 -4.00 7.47 7.45
C VAL A 15 -4.57 7.52 8.87
N TYR A 16 -5.89 7.54 8.98
CA TYR A 16 -6.59 7.85 10.24
C TYR A 16 -6.24 6.85 11.35
N GLY A 17 -5.68 7.36 12.44
CA GLY A 17 -5.40 6.61 13.66
C GLY A 17 -4.07 5.85 13.65
N ILE A 18 -3.25 5.98 12.62
CA ILE A 18 -1.92 5.33 12.52
C ILE A 18 -0.81 6.28 12.04
N GLU A 19 -1.01 7.59 12.16
CA GLU A 19 -0.09 8.62 11.69
C GLU A 19 1.32 8.43 12.29
N GLU A 20 1.42 8.18 13.60
CA GLU A 20 2.70 7.92 14.26
C GLU A 20 3.40 6.65 13.74
N LEU A 21 2.62 5.62 13.40
CA LEU A 21 3.16 4.39 12.80
C LEU A 21 3.70 4.68 11.40
N LEU A 22 2.97 5.46 10.59
CA LEU A 22 3.41 5.86 9.25
C LEU A 22 4.70 6.69 9.31
N GLU A 23 4.80 7.65 10.23
CA GLU A 23 6.01 8.43 10.45
C GLU A 23 7.20 7.55 10.84
N ARG A 24 6.99 6.58 11.75
CA ARG A 24 8.03 5.62 12.13
C ARG A 24 8.46 4.74 10.96
N ILE A 25 7.52 4.21 10.18
CA ILE A 25 7.83 3.40 8.98
C ILE A 25 8.64 4.22 7.98
N TYR A 26 8.22 5.46 7.72
CA TYR A 26 8.92 6.38 6.83
C TYR A 26 10.36 6.62 7.28
N ALA A 27 10.56 6.96 8.57
CA ALA A 27 11.88 7.22 9.13
C ALA A 27 12.79 5.98 9.07
N ILE A 28 12.24 4.80 9.40
CA ILE A 28 12.98 3.54 9.38
C ILE A 28 13.44 3.21 7.96
N LEU A 29 12.51 3.16 6.98
CA LEU A 29 12.82 2.81 5.60
C LEU A 29 13.81 3.80 4.95
N THR A 30 13.63 5.10 5.20
CA THR A 30 14.56 6.12 4.72
C THR A 30 15.96 5.92 5.31
N ARG A 31 16.07 5.61 6.62
CA ARG A 31 17.35 5.32 7.28
C ARG A 31 18.02 4.05 6.75
N PHE A 32 17.25 3.05 6.33
CA PHE A 32 17.76 1.85 5.64
C PHE A 32 18.26 2.14 4.22
N GLY A 33 18.03 3.34 3.69
CA GLY A 33 18.50 3.78 2.38
C GLY A 33 17.50 3.57 1.25
N TYR A 34 16.23 3.28 1.55
CA TYR A 34 15.18 3.23 0.53
C TYR A 34 14.70 4.64 0.17
N GLU A 35 14.28 4.82 -1.08
CA GLU A 35 13.43 5.96 -1.44
C GLU A 35 11.99 5.60 -1.11
N VAL A 36 11.31 6.43 -0.30
CA VAL A 36 9.98 6.10 0.24
C VAL A 36 8.92 7.01 -0.37
N TRP A 37 8.02 6.42 -1.14
CA TRP A 37 6.83 7.10 -1.64
C TRP A 37 5.64 6.79 -0.74
N MET A 38 5.02 7.84 -0.20
CA MET A 38 3.91 7.73 0.72
C MET A 38 2.97 8.92 0.52
N SER A 39 1.69 8.63 0.26
CA SER A 39 0.67 9.67 0.02
C SER A 39 0.50 10.59 1.23
N HIS A 40 0.51 10.03 2.45
CA HIS A 40 0.45 10.78 3.70
C HIS A 40 1.58 11.81 3.85
N LYS A 41 2.80 11.47 3.42
CA LYS A 41 3.98 12.37 3.50
C LYS A 41 4.08 13.31 2.30
N GLY A 42 3.23 13.15 1.28
CA GLY A 42 3.32 13.92 0.04
C GLY A 42 4.59 13.64 -0.77
N THR A 43 5.23 12.47 -0.57
CA THR A 43 6.47 12.11 -1.28
C THR A 43 6.23 11.35 -2.59
N VAL A 44 4.96 11.10 -2.91
CA VAL A 44 4.57 10.49 -4.19
C VAL A 44 4.80 11.50 -5.32
N PRO A 45 5.44 11.11 -6.44
CA PRO A 45 5.58 11.97 -7.61
C PRO A 45 4.21 12.45 -8.12
N VAL A 46 4.05 13.77 -8.25
CA VAL A 46 2.81 14.39 -8.72
C VAL A 46 2.94 14.77 -10.20
N ILE A 47 2.08 14.20 -11.03
CA ILE A 47 1.89 14.62 -12.41
C ILE A 47 0.69 15.57 -12.42
N SER A 48 0.92 16.83 -12.81
CA SER A 48 -0.08 17.92 -12.73
C SER A 48 -1.33 17.67 -13.58
N THR A 49 -1.24 16.80 -14.59
CA THR A 49 -2.37 16.42 -15.45
C THR A 49 -3.18 15.23 -14.92
N LYS A 50 -2.80 14.66 -13.78
CA LYS A 50 -3.44 13.47 -13.18
C LYS A 50 -4.12 13.82 -11.86
N SER A 51 -5.19 13.11 -11.53
CA SER A 51 -5.80 13.21 -10.21
C SER A 51 -4.85 12.68 -9.11
N ALA A 52 -5.09 13.03 -7.86
CA ALA A 52 -4.32 12.50 -6.73
C ALA A 52 -4.37 10.96 -6.69
N PHE A 53 -5.52 10.38 -7.05
CA PHE A 53 -5.69 8.94 -7.16
C PHE A 53 -4.83 8.34 -8.28
N ASP A 54 -4.90 8.91 -9.49
CA ASP A 54 -4.12 8.42 -10.63
C ASP A 54 -2.61 8.54 -10.41
N ASN A 55 -2.18 9.57 -9.69
CA ASN A 55 -0.78 9.73 -9.28
C ASN A 55 -0.33 8.61 -8.34
N CYS A 56 -1.17 8.21 -7.39
CA CYS A 56 -0.84 7.10 -6.49
C CYS A 56 -0.80 5.76 -7.24
N LEU A 57 -1.74 5.52 -8.17
CA LEU A 57 -1.73 4.32 -9.01
C LEU A 57 -0.47 4.26 -9.89
N HIS A 58 -0.08 5.40 -10.46
CA HIS A 58 1.15 5.49 -11.23
C HIS A 58 2.40 5.25 -10.37
N ALA A 59 2.40 5.71 -9.12
CA ALA A 59 3.47 5.41 -8.17
C ALA A 59 3.58 3.90 -7.86
N VAL A 60 2.43 3.21 -7.75
CA VAL A 60 2.41 1.74 -7.66
C VAL A 60 3.04 1.10 -8.88
N GLU A 61 2.86 1.64 -10.09
CA GLU A 61 3.47 1.13 -11.32
C GLU A 61 4.98 1.34 -11.37
N GLN A 62 5.48 2.46 -10.82
CA GLN A 62 6.89 2.84 -10.94
C GLN A 62 7.77 2.38 -9.76
N CYS A 63 7.20 2.04 -8.61
CA CYS A 63 7.99 1.59 -7.45
C CYS A 63 8.65 0.21 -7.67
N ASP A 64 9.73 -0.09 -6.95
CA ASP A 64 10.35 -1.43 -6.98
C ASP A 64 9.64 -2.40 -6.02
N LEU A 65 9.20 -1.88 -4.87
CA LEU A 65 8.58 -2.64 -3.78
C LEU A 65 7.26 -1.99 -3.33
N PHE A 66 6.29 -2.80 -2.90
CA PHE A 66 5.00 -2.33 -2.41
C PHE A 66 4.74 -2.81 -0.97
N LEU A 67 4.44 -1.88 -0.06
CA LEU A 67 4.06 -2.16 1.32
C LEU A 67 2.64 -1.63 1.56
N SER A 68 1.70 -2.53 1.84
CA SER A 68 0.33 -2.18 2.19
C SER A 68 0.09 -2.39 3.68
N LEU A 69 -0.49 -1.40 4.35
CA LEU A 69 -0.94 -1.50 5.74
C LEU A 69 -2.47 -1.47 5.78
N ILE A 70 -3.07 -2.57 6.23
CA ILE A 70 -4.52 -2.73 6.37
C ILE A 70 -4.87 -2.60 7.87
N THR A 71 -5.60 -1.55 8.22
CA THR A 71 -6.10 -1.31 9.58
C THR A 71 -7.61 -1.55 9.66
N THR A 72 -8.21 -1.51 10.86
CA THR A 72 -9.67 -1.62 11.06
C THR A 72 -10.46 -0.50 10.38
N HIS A 73 -9.79 0.60 10.02
CA HIS A 73 -10.32 1.71 9.25
C HIS A 73 -10.25 1.49 7.72
N TYR A 74 -9.89 0.29 7.27
CA TYR A 74 -9.91 -0.06 5.85
C TYR A 74 -11.33 -0.01 5.30
N GLY A 75 -11.67 1.09 4.60
CA GLY A 75 -13.02 1.38 4.11
C GLY A 75 -13.72 2.54 4.82
N SER A 76 -13.21 3.04 5.96
CA SER A 76 -13.79 4.22 6.61
C SER A 76 -13.32 5.50 5.93
N GLY A 77 -14.17 6.03 5.06
CA GLY A 77 -13.92 7.23 4.27
C GLY A 77 -14.89 7.44 3.10
N LYS A 78 -15.92 6.60 2.95
CA LYS A 78 -16.99 6.78 1.97
C LYS A 78 -18.34 6.46 2.60
N GLU A 79 -19.35 7.24 2.24
CA GLU A 79 -20.76 7.01 2.57
C GLU A 79 -21.32 5.74 1.91
N ASP A 80 -20.58 5.15 0.97
CA ASP A 80 -20.99 4.00 0.17
C ASP A 80 -20.02 2.81 0.32
N ALA A 81 -20.53 1.70 0.87
CA ALA A 81 -19.79 0.44 1.04
C ALA A 81 -19.43 -0.25 -0.30
N SER A 82 -19.93 0.26 -1.43
CA SER A 82 -19.77 -0.29 -2.77
C SER A 82 -18.52 0.23 -3.51
N VAL A 83 -17.88 1.30 -3.02
CA VAL A 83 -16.73 1.93 -3.71
C VAL A 83 -15.43 1.59 -3.00
N LEU A 84 -14.62 0.74 -3.63
CA LEU A 84 -13.30 0.33 -3.13
C LEU A 84 -12.45 1.54 -2.68
N SER A 85 -11.81 1.43 -1.51
CA SER A 85 -10.88 2.45 -1.01
C SER A 85 -9.68 2.58 -1.97
N ILE A 86 -9.06 3.76 -2.01
CA ILE A 86 -7.89 4.02 -2.86
C ILE A 86 -6.79 2.98 -2.58
N THR A 87 -6.56 2.69 -1.29
CA THR A 87 -5.64 1.65 -0.78
C THR A 87 -5.96 0.25 -1.33
N HIS A 88 -7.23 -0.10 -1.52
CA HIS A 88 -7.61 -1.39 -2.10
C HIS A 88 -7.28 -1.47 -3.58
N GLN A 89 -7.54 -0.40 -4.34
CA GLN A 89 -7.25 -0.36 -5.76
C GLN A 89 -5.73 -0.38 -6.04
N GLU A 90 -4.94 0.29 -5.20
CA GLU A 90 -3.47 0.22 -5.23
C GLU A 90 -2.96 -1.22 -4.99
N LEU A 91 -3.54 -1.92 -4.01
CA LEU A 91 -3.17 -3.31 -3.71
C LEU A 91 -3.51 -4.26 -4.87
N LEU A 92 -4.71 -4.13 -5.46
CA LEU A 92 -5.10 -4.91 -6.64
C LEU A 92 -4.12 -4.66 -7.80
N ARG A 93 -3.76 -3.40 -8.06
CA ARG A 93 -2.79 -3.06 -9.10
C ARG A 93 -1.41 -3.68 -8.84
N ALA A 94 -0.94 -3.67 -7.60
CA ALA A 94 0.33 -4.31 -7.24
C ALA A 94 0.30 -5.84 -7.43
N ILE A 95 -0.86 -6.47 -7.20
CA ILE A 95 -1.10 -7.89 -7.48
C ILE A 95 -1.03 -8.15 -8.98
N ASP A 96 -1.74 -7.36 -9.79
CA ASP A 96 -1.78 -7.50 -11.26
C ASP A 96 -0.39 -7.37 -11.89
N LEU A 97 0.44 -6.47 -11.36
CA LEU A 97 1.81 -6.24 -11.82
C LEU A 97 2.83 -7.25 -11.27
N ASN A 98 2.37 -8.24 -10.50
CA ASN A 98 3.19 -9.22 -9.81
C ASN A 98 4.37 -8.60 -9.02
N LYS A 99 4.13 -7.42 -8.41
CA LYS A 99 5.18 -6.73 -7.67
C LYS A 99 5.53 -7.46 -6.38
N PRO A 100 6.81 -7.49 -5.97
CA PRO A 100 7.20 -7.89 -4.62
C PRO A 100 6.44 -7.02 -3.61
N ARG A 101 5.59 -7.67 -2.82
CA ARG A 101 4.62 -6.98 -1.95
C ARG A 101 4.53 -7.60 -0.57
N TRP A 102 4.40 -6.75 0.43
CA TRP A 102 4.06 -7.14 1.80
C TRP A 102 2.77 -6.46 2.21
N VAL A 103 1.93 -7.20 2.92
CA VAL A 103 0.68 -6.70 3.49
C VAL A 103 0.75 -6.92 4.99
N LEU A 104 0.74 -5.84 5.77
CA LEU A 104 0.66 -5.89 7.22
C LEU A 104 -0.77 -5.55 7.61
N ALA A 105 -1.46 -6.53 8.21
CA ALA A 105 -2.80 -6.34 8.73
C ALA A 105 -2.72 -6.17 10.25
N HIS A 106 -3.44 -5.19 10.80
CA HIS A 106 -3.61 -5.06 12.25
C HIS A 106 -4.32 -6.32 12.78
N ASP A 107 -4.05 -6.73 14.03
CA ASP A 107 -4.50 -8.01 14.61
C ASP A 107 -6.03 -8.15 14.67
N GLN A 108 -6.77 -7.03 14.67
CA GLN A 108 -8.23 -6.99 14.59
C GLN A 108 -8.80 -7.05 13.16
N VAL A 109 -7.95 -6.98 12.13
CA VAL A 109 -8.34 -7.37 10.77
C VAL A 109 -8.27 -8.89 10.74
N VAL A 110 -9.30 -9.53 11.32
CA VAL A 110 -9.51 -10.96 11.18
C VAL A 110 -9.51 -11.23 9.70
N PHE A 111 -8.41 -11.83 9.26
CA PHE A 111 -8.21 -12.33 7.92
C PHE A 111 -9.39 -13.27 7.67
N ALA A 112 -10.41 -12.80 6.94
CA ALA A 112 -11.45 -13.65 6.42
C ALA A 112 -10.81 -14.49 5.30
N ARG A 113 -9.96 -15.43 5.72
CA ARG A 113 -9.71 -16.68 4.99
C ARG A 113 -11.08 -17.33 4.94
N THR A 114 -11.83 -17.04 3.88
CA THR A 114 -12.63 -18.10 3.28
C THR A 114 -11.63 -19.20 2.93
N LEU A 115 -11.54 -20.18 3.82
CA LEU A 115 -11.03 -21.50 3.51
C LEU A 115 -11.67 -21.90 2.18
N PRO A 116 -10.91 -22.34 1.16
CA PRO A 116 -11.51 -23.20 0.16
C PRO A 116 -12.16 -24.35 0.93
N ALA A 117 -13.43 -24.61 0.64
CA ALA A 117 -14.15 -25.75 1.19
C ALA A 117 -13.24 -26.99 1.14
N PRO A 118 -13.25 -27.86 2.17
CA PRO A 118 -12.43 -29.06 2.14
C PRO A 118 -12.69 -29.78 0.82
N LEU A 119 -11.64 -29.98 0.04
CA LEU A 119 -11.65 -30.92 -1.06
C LEU A 119 -12.03 -32.27 -0.44
N THR A 120 -13.28 -32.68 -0.59
CA THR A 120 -13.73 -34.02 -0.26
C THR A 120 -12.99 -34.98 -1.18
N PRO A 121 -12.15 -35.88 -0.64
CA PRO A 121 -11.62 -36.96 -1.45
C PRO A 121 -12.69 -38.05 -1.60
N SER A 122 -12.89 -38.46 -2.85
CA SER A 122 -13.65 -39.63 -3.36
C SER A 122 -15.12 -39.75 -3.00
#